data_AF-A0A350EQD5-F1
#
_entry.id   AF-A0A350EQD5-F1
#
_cell.length_a   1.000
_cell.length_b   1.000
_cell.length_c   1.000
_cell.angle_alpha   90.00
_cell.angle_beta   90.00
_cell.angle_gamma   90.00
#
_symmetry.space_group_name_H-M   'P 1'
#
loop_
_entity.id
_entity.type
_entity.pdbx_description
1 polymer ?
#
loop_
_entity_poly.entity_id
_entity_poly.type
_entity_poly.pdbx_seq_one_letter_code
_entity_poly.pdbx_strand_id
1 'polypeptide(L)'
;MLFSNRVVLGFALGAGLLMLCGCGEDTASRAPEPLAVEQAPTTLEQAFASAGGDLKLMADEAIQFLRNGDYPRALVALQKLTSRTDLDGHQRGLASQALLTANQKVAEAAEKGNAEAEKLLRYRSANK
;
A
#
# COMPACT_ATOMS: atom_id res chain seq x y z
N MET A 1 -7.48 44.34 7.10
CA MET A 1 -8.95 44.48 7.00
C MET A 1 -9.59 43.62 8.07
N LEU A 2 -10.67 44.11 8.67
CA LEU A 2 -11.20 43.76 9.98
C LEU A 2 -11.58 42.26 10.15
N PHE A 3 -11.12 41.63 11.22
CA PHE A 3 -11.83 40.51 11.86
C PHE A 3 -12.25 40.96 13.26
N SER A 4 -13.49 41.46 13.31
CA SER A 4 -14.24 41.62 14.54
C SER A 4 -15.12 40.39 14.69
N ASN A 5 -14.93 39.59 15.74
CA ASN A 5 -16.04 39.39 16.67
C ASN A 5 -15.55 38.89 18.03
N ARG A 6 -16.03 39.58 19.05
CA ARG A 6 -15.72 39.40 20.47
C ARG A 6 -16.59 38.27 21.00
N VAL A 7 -16.00 37.26 21.62
CA VAL A 7 -16.72 36.40 22.57
C VAL A 7 -15.97 36.47 23.90
N VAL A 8 -16.43 37.40 24.71
CA VAL A 8 -16.25 37.43 26.16
C VAL A 8 -16.90 36.16 26.71
N LEU A 9 -16.21 35.39 27.54
CA LEU A 9 -16.78 34.56 28.62
C LEU A 9 -15.57 33.97 29.37
N GLY A 10 -15.28 34.31 30.62
CA GLY A 10 -16.23 34.40 31.73
C GLY A 10 -16.11 33.11 32.55
N PHE A 11 -15.10 33.10 33.42
CA PHE A 11 -14.63 32.04 34.30
C PHE A 11 -15.75 31.41 35.14
N ALA A 12 -16.08 30.13 34.94
CA ALA A 12 -16.93 29.36 35.84
C ALA A 12 -16.67 27.85 35.73
N LEU A 13 -16.00 27.31 36.76
CA LEU A 13 -16.24 26.02 37.43
C LEU A 13 -16.82 24.86 36.61
N GLY A 14 -16.02 23.79 36.44
CA GLY A 14 -16.54 22.47 36.09
C GLY A 14 -15.44 21.49 35.69
N ALA A 15 -15.20 20.50 36.53
CA ALA A 15 -14.18 19.48 36.35
C ALA A 15 -14.40 18.62 35.09
N GLY A 16 -13.28 18.23 34.47
CA GLY A 16 -13.09 16.93 33.83
C GLY A 16 -13.85 16.68 32.54
N LEU A 17 -13.19 16.92 31.40
CA LEU A 17 -13.30 16.00 30.26
C LEU A 17 -12.06 16.12 29.35
N LEU A 18 -11.24 15.06 29.37
CA LEU A 18 -10.26 14.74 28.34
C LEU A 18 -10.96 14.61 26.98
N MET A 19 -10.75 15.58 26.09
CA MET A 19 -11.25 15.62 24.71
C MET A 19 -10.42 16.72 24.02
N LEU A 20 -9.67 16.54 22.92
CA LEU A 20 -9.52 15.48 21.95
C LEU A 20 -8.08 15.49 21.42
N CYS A 21 -7.61 14.32 21.00
CA CYS A 21 -6.52 14.19 20.03
C CYS A 21 -6.82 15.04 18.79
N GLY A 22 -6.06 16.10 18.56
CA GLY A 22 -5.85 16.66 17.24
C GLY A 22 -4.65 15.98 16.61
N CYS A 23 -4.82 14.76 16.08
CA CYS A 23 -3.91 14.28 15.05
C CYS A 23 -4.11 15.21 13.86
N GLY A 24 -3.11 16.04 13.58
CA GLY A 24 -3.10 16.86 12.38
C GLY A 24 -3.24 15.96 11.16
N GLU A 25 -4.34 16.14 10.44
CA GLU A 25 -4.47 15.68 9.06
C GLU A 25 -3.54 16.55 8.20
N ASP A 26 -2.25 16.21 8.23
CA ASP A 26 -1.33 16.61 7.18
C ASP A 26 -1.78 15.90 5.90
N THR A 27 -2.18 16.70 4.92
CA THR A 27 -2.67 16.32 3.59
C THR A 27 -1.59 15.67 2.69
N ALA A 28 -0.61 15.00 3.31
CA ALA A 28 0.43 14.17 2.70
C ALA A 28 0.25 12.66 2.97
N SER A 29 -0.84 12.24 3.64
CA SER A 29 -1.03 10.87 4.16
C SER A 29 -2.12 10.06 3.45
N ARG A 30 -2.38 10.28 2.15
CA ARG A 30 -3.28 9.39 1.40
C ARG A 30 -2.54 8.08 1.12
N ALA A 31 -3.03 6.98 1.69
CA ALA A 31 -2.50 5.65 1.39
C ALA A 31 -2.50 5.44 -0.14
N PRO A 32 -1.42 4.86 -0.71
CA PRO A 32 -1.33 4.68 -2.15
C PRO A 32 -2.49 3.81 -2.64
N GLU A 33 -3.19 4.25 -3.69
CA GLU A 33 -4.31 3.50 -4.25
C GLU A 33 -3.79 2.30 -5.08
N PRO A 34 -4.44 1.13 -5.03
CA PRO A 34 -4.04 -0.03 -5.83
C PRO A 34 -4.06 0.27 -7.33
N LEU A 35 -3.13 -0.33 -8.09
CA LEU A 35 -3.21 -0.32 -9.55
C LEU A 35 -4.38 -1.20 -10.01
N ALA A 36 -4.96 -0.86 -11.16
CA ALA A 36 -5.83 -1.80 -11.85
C ALA A 36 -5.02 -3.06 -12.21
N VAL A 37 -5.60 -4.25 -11.97
CA VAL A 37 -4.90 -5.53 -12.16
C VAL A 37 -4.35 -5.71 -13.57
N GLU A 38 -5.09 -5.27 -14.58
CA GLU A 38 -4.69 -5.34 -15.99
C GLU A 38 -3.56 -4.36 -16.35
N GLN A 39 -3.41 -3.27 -15.59
CA GLN A 39 -2.40 -2.25 -15.83
C GLN A 39 -1.11 -2.50 -15.05
N ALA A 40 -1.22 -3.21 -13.91
CA ALA A 40 -0.09 -3.43 -13.01
C ALA A 40 1.17 -4.01 -13.70
N PRO A 41 1.09 -5.02 -14.59
CA PRO A 41 2.27 -5.53 -15.28
C PRO A 41 2.98 -4.46 -16.14
N THR A 42 2.22 -3.75 -16.98
CA THR A 42 2.77 -2.75 -17.90
C THR A 42 3.33 -1.54 -17.16
N THR A 43 2.64 -1.10 -16.12
CA THR A 43 3.09 0.02 -15.28
C THR A 43 4.40 -0.30 -14.56
N LEU A 44 4.55 -1.53 -14.04
CA LEU A 44 5.81 -1.96 -13.43
C LEU A 44 6.93 -2.12 -14.47
N GLU A 45 6.64 -2.69 -15.63
CA GLU A 45 7.62 -2.84 -16.71
C GLU A 45 8.21 -1.49 -17.12
N GLN A 46 7.38 -0.46 -17.22
CA GLN A 46 7.82 0.91 -17.50
C GLN A 46 8.66 1.49 -16.35
N ALA A 47 8.23 1.31 -15.11
CA ALA A 47 8.93 1.82 -13.93
C ALA A 47 10.33 1.22 -13.73
N PHE A 48 10.50 -0.05 -14.12
CA PHE A 48 11.73 -0.80 -13.96
C PHE A 48 12.51 -1.00 -15.27
N ALA A 49 12.09 -0.37 -16.38
CA ALA A 49 12.71 -0.54 -17.70
C ALA A 49 14.22 -0.28 -17.67
N SER A 50 14.64 0.77 -16.96
CA SER A 50 16.02 1.21 -16.80
C SER A 50 16.69 0.71 -15.50
N ALA A 51 16.02 -0.15 -14.73
CA ALA A 51 16.63 -0.75 -13.54
C ALA A 51 17.78 -1.69 -13.95
N GLY A 52 18.85 -1.70 -13.14
CA GLY A 52 20.02 -2.56 -13.38
C GLY A 52 19.96 -3.85 -12.56
N GLY A 53 20.62 -4.89 -13.08
CA GLY A 53 20.97 -6.11 -12.34
C GLY A 53 19.79 -6.78 -11.62
N ASP A 54 20.02 -7.09 -10.34
CA ASP A 54 19.07 -7.82 -9.49
C ASP A 54 17.71 -7.13 -9.36
N LEU A 55 17.69 -5.79 -9.37
CA LEU A 55 16.44 -5.05 -9.18
C LEU A 55 15.48 -5.27 -10.35
N LYS A 56 16.02 -5.29 -11.58
CA LYS A 56 15.24 -5.60 -12.78
C LYS A 56 14.75 -7.04 -12.77
N LEU A 57 15.59 -8.00 -12.38
CA LEU A 57 15.20 -9.41 -12.28
C LEU A 57 14.05 -9.63 -11.28
N MET A 58 14.10 -8.97 -10.12
CA MET A 58 13.02 -9.04 -9.13
C MET A 58 11.71 -8.41 -9.64
N ALA A 59 11.80 -7.29 -10.36
CA ALA A 59 10.65 -6.66 -10.98
C ALA A 59 10.05 -7.54 -12.08
N ASP A 60 10.88 -8.10 -12.96
CA ASP A 60 10.46 -8.99 -14.04
C ASP A 60 9.78 -10.24 -13.49
N GLU A 61 10.29 -10.84 -12.41
CA GLU A 61 9.66 -11.97 -11.73
C GLU A 61 8.24 -11.61 -11.23
N ALA A 62 8.08 -10.46 -10.56
CA ALA A 62 6.77 -9.98 -10.11
C ALA A 62 5.81 -9.72 -11.29
N ILE A 63 6.31 -9.10 -12.37
CA ILE A 63 5.54 -8.81 -13.59
C ILE A 63 5.04 -10.11 -14.23
N GLN A 64 5.88 -11.14 -14.33
CA GLN A 64 5.50 -12.43 -14.90
C GLN A 64 4.39 -13.11 -14.08
N PHE A 65 4.48 -13.09 -12.75
CA PHE A 65 3.40 -13.63 -11.91
C PHE A 65 2.09 -12.86 -12.05
N LEU A 66 2.15 -11.52 -12.15
CA LEU A 66 0.95 -10.71 -12.41
C LEU A 66 0.33 -11.04 -13.77
N ARG A 67 1.12 -11.14 -14.84
CA ARG A 67 0.64 -11.50 -16.19
C ARG A 67 -0.02 -12.88 -16.23
N ASN A 68 0.52 -13.82 -15.47
CA ASN A 68 0.01 -15.19 -15.41
C ASN A 68 -1.20 -15.35 -14.47
N GLY A 69 -1.63 -14.29 -13.78
CA GLY A 69 -2.68 -14.36 -12.77
C GLY A 69 -2.29 -15.15 -11.52
N ASP A 70 -1.00 -15.44 -11.31
CA ASP A 70 -0.49 -16.10 -10.10
C ASP A 70 -0.31 -15.06 -8.99
N TYR A 71 -1.43 -14.55 -8.50
CA TYR A 71 -1.44 -13.49 -7.49
C TYR A 71 -0.76 -13.88 -6.16
N PRO A 72 -0.83 -15.13 -5.67
CA PRO A 72 -0.06 -15.55 -4.51
C PRO A 72 1.45 -15.37 -4.70
N ARG A 73 2.02 -15.82 -5.83
CA ARG A 73 3.45 -15.62 -6.10
C ARG A 73 3.79 -14.18 -6.40
N ALA A 74 2.92 -13.46 -7.12
CA ALA A 74 3.09 -12.03 -7.37
C ALA A 74 3.18 -11.24 -6.06
N LEU A 75 2.31 -11.55 -5.08
CA LEU A 75 2.29 -10.91 -3.77
C LEU A 75 3.59 -11.12 -3.01
N VAL A 76 4.16 -12.34 -3.04
CA VAL A 76 5.44 -12.65 -2.41
C VAL A 76 6.60 -11.93 -3.13
N ALA A 77 6.64 -11.98 -4.46
CA ALA A 77 7.67 -11.31 -5.25
C ALA A 77 7.64 -9.78 -5.04
N LEU A 78 6.46 -9.17 -4.98
CA LEU A 78 6.30 -7.74 -4.71
C LEU A 78 6.67 -7.36 -3.28
N GLN A 79 6.45 -8.23 -2.29
CA GLN A 79 6.96 -7.99 -0.93
C GLN A 79 8.48 -7.95 -0.89
N LYS A 80 9.11 -8.91 -1.58
CA LYS A 80 10.57 -8.94 -1.70
C LYS A 80 11.09 -7.71 -2.43
N LEU A 81 10.46 -7.33 -3.54
CA LEU A 81 10.82 -6.14 -4.30
C LEU A 81 10.68 -4.87 -3.45
N THR A 82 9.54 -4.67 -2.80
CA THR A 82 9.29 -3.46 -1.97
C THR A 82 10.17 -3.38 -0.72
N SER A 83 10.71 -4.50 -0.24
CA SER A 83 11.70 -4.54 0.85
C SER A 83 13.09 -4.01 0.46
N ARG A 84 13.35 -3.82 -0.84
CA ARG A 84 14.59 -3.24 -1.35
C ARG A 84 14.74 -1.78 -0.95
N THR A 85 15.91 -1.42 -0.44
CA THR A 85 16.26 -0.05 -0.03
C THR A 85 16.75 0.81 -1.20
N ASP A 86 17.18 0.19 -2.30
CA ASP A 86 17.69 0.82 -3.52
C ASP A 86 16.61 1.20 -4.54
N LEU A 87 15.33 0.99 -4.23
CA LEU A 87 14.22 1.54 -5.02
C LEU A 87 14.17 3.06 -4.89
N ASP A 88 14.08 3.76 -6.02
CA ASP A 88 13.71 5.17 -6.02
C ASP A 88 12.23 5.37 -5.58
N GLY A 89 11.84 6.61 -5.34
CA GLY A 89 10.49 6.93 -4.84
C GLY A 89 9.37 6.54 -5.80
N HIS A 90 9.60 6.64 -7.12
CA HIS A 90 8.61 6.30 -8.14
C HIS A 90 8.44 4.79 -8.26
N GLN A 91 9.53 4.04 -8.33
CA GLN A 91 9.55 2.58 -8.33
C GLN A 91 8.91 2.03 -7.06
N ARG A 92 9.24 2.59 -5.89
CA ARG A 92 8.66 2.20 -4.61
C ARG A 92 7.16 2.45 -4.56
N GLY A 93 6.71 3.61 -5.05
CA GLY A 93 5.29 3.94 -5.15
C GLY A 93 4.53 2.90 -5.97
N LEU A 94 4.96 2.69 -7.22
CA LEU A 94 4.28 1.77 -8.15
C LEU A 94 4.35 0.31 -7.69
N ALA A 95 5.49 -0.14 -7.14
CA ALA A 95 5.62 -1.48 -6.56
C ALA A 95 4.70 -1.67 -5.35
N SER A 96 4.53 -0.64 -4.52
CA SER A 96 3.61 -0.69 -3.36
C SER A 96 2.14 -0.72 -3.81
N GLN A 97 1.79 0.04 -4.85
CA GLN A 97 0.44 -0.01 -5.42
C GLN A 97 0.13 -1.38 -6.04
N ALA A 98 1.07 -1.94 -6.80
CA ALA A 98 0.94 -3.30 -7.34
C ALA A 98 0.85 -4.35 -6.22
N LEU A 99 1.60 -4.17 -5.13
CA LEU A 99 1.53 -5.04 -3.95
C LEU A 99 0.13 -5.06 -3.34
N LEU A 100 -0.53 -3.90 -3.26
CA LEU A 100 -1.91 -3.80 -2.79
C LEU A 100 -2.87 -4.52 -3.74
N THR A 101 -2.72 -4.34 -5.06
CA THR A 101 -3.51 -5.06 -6.07
C THR A 101 -3.36 -6.59 -5.93
N ALA A 102 -2.13 -7.09 -5.82
CA ALA A 102 -1.87 -8.51 -5.62
C ALA A 102 -2.48 -9.02 -4.30
N ASN A 103 -2.44 -8.19 -3.24
CA ASN A 103 -3.05 -8.56 -1.97
C ASN A 103 -4.58 -8.69 -2.06
N GLN A 104 -5.24 -7.77 -2.75
CA GLN A 104 -6.69 -7.85 -3.02
C GLN A 104 -7.03 -9.10 -3.83
N LYS A 105 -6.26 -9.39 -4.87
CA LYS A 105 -6.49 -10.59 -5.70
C LYS A 105 -6.24 -11.90 -4.97
N VAL A 106 -5.29 -11.95 -4.04
CA VAL A 106 -5.12 -13.11 -3.15
C VAL A 106 -6.31 -13.25 -2.21
N ALA A 107 -6.84 -12.16 -1.65
CA ALA A 107 -8.07 -12.23 -0.83
C ALA A 107 -9.26 -12.75 -1.63
N GLU A 108 -9.52 -12.19 -2.81
CA GLU A 108 -10.58 -12.66 -3.73
C GLU A 108 -10.42 -14.14 -4.10
N ALA A 109 -9.17 -14.61 -4.33
CA ALA A 109 -8.90 -16.00 -4.64
C ALA A 109 -9.16 -16.93 -3.44
N ALA A 110 -8.79 -16.50 -2.23
CA ALA A 110 -9.06 -17.24 -1.00
C ALA A 110 -10.57 -17.36 -0.74
N GLU A 111 -11.33 -16.28 -0.94
CA GLU A 111 -12.80 -16.30 -0.84
C GLU A 111 -13.46 -17.28 -1.82
N LYS A 112 -12.80 -17.53 -2.97
CA LYS A 112 -13.22 -18.52 -3.98
C LYS A 112 -12.69 -19.93 -3.72
N GLY A 113 -12.07 -20.19 -2.58
CA GLY A 113 -11.57 -21.51 -2.18
C GLY A 113 -10.19 -21.89 -2.75
N ASN A 114 -9.37 -20.91 -3.17
CA ASN A 114 -8.00 -21.19 -3.57
C ASN A 114 -7.14 -21.53 -2.34
N ALA A 115 -6.77 -22.82 -2.22
CA ALA A 115 -6.03 -23.32 -1.07
C ALA A 115 -4.67 -22.64 -0.85
N GLU A 116 -3.96 -22.26 -1.93
CA GLU A 116 -2.67 -21.58 -1.82
C GLU A 116 -2.84 -20.14 -1.32
N ALA A 117 -3.85 -19.42 -1.82
CA ALA A 117 -4.19 -18.08 -1.36
C ALA A 117 -4.60 -18.09 0.13
N GLU A 118 -5.44 -19.03 0.54
CA GLU A 118 -5.83 -19.18 1.94
C GLU A 118 -4.63 -19.49 2.83
N LYS A 119 -3.76 -20.42 2.41
CA LYS A 119 -2.53 -20.76 3.13
C LYS A 119 -1.61 -19.55 3.27
N LEU A 120 -1.42 -18.78 2.19
CA LEU A 120 -0.60 -17.58 2.20
C LEU A 120 -1.15 -16.53 3.17
N LEU A 121 -2.47 -16.28 3.16
CA LEU A 121 -3.09 -15.35 4.08
C LEU A 121 -2.95 -15.79 5.54
N ARG A 122 -3.15 -17.09 5.83
CA ARG A 122 -2.94 -17.66 7.18
C ARG A 122 -1.49 -17.50 7.66
N TYR A 123 -0.52 -17.80 6.79
CA TYR A 123 0.90 -17.61 7.10
C TYR A 123 1.20 -16.15 7.41
N ARG A 124 0.67 -15.22 6.61
CA ARG A 124 0.91 -13.78 6.83
C ARG A 124 0.18 -13.22 8.05
N SER A 125 -0.99 -13.72 8.41
CA SER A 125 -1.70 -13.27 9.61
C SER A 125 -1.04 -13.75 10.90
N ALA A 126 -0.38 -14.91 10.87
CA ALA A 126 0.32 -15.46 12.02
C ALA A 126 1.69 -14.79 12.29
N ASN A 127 2.26 -14.13 11.28
CA ASN A 127 3.59 -13.52 11.33
C ASN A 127 3.57 -11.98 11.29
N LYS A 128 2.44 -11.36 11.65
CA LYS A 128 2.31 -9.90 11.87
C LYS A 128 2.67 -9.57 13.30
#